data_AF-A0A0G0Z520-F1
#
_entry.id   AF-A0A0G0Z520-F1
#
_cell.length_a   1.000
_cell.length_b   1.000
_cell.length_c   1.000
_cell.angle_alpha   90.00
_cell.angle_beta   90.00
_cell.angle_gamma   90.00
#
_symmetry.space_group_name_H-M   'P 1'
#
loop_
_entity.id
_entity.type
_entity.pdbx_description
1 polymer ?
#
loop_
_entity_poly.entity_id
_entity_poly.type
_entity_poly.pdbx_seq_one_letter_code
_entity_poly.pdbx_strand_id
1 'polypeptide(L)'
;MLTVGTAAVLLETGFRLFSKQYRAEIARQRALQLLWNLKQKGYIEMKKRGKRAEYILSDKGRLKILKHKISKCKSLPKGKYVVVIFDIPESQRKLRDELRWALKRNKFTKLQLSVWASRQAVYKDIKDLINELGIQKWVTIFYASDLTLN
;
A
#
# COMPACT_ATOMS: atom_id res chain seq x y z
N MET A 1 -28.17 -43.26 32.76
CA MET A 1 -27.00 -43.77 32.00
C MET A 1 -26.94 -43.03 30.68
N LEU A 2 -25.89 -42.27 30.40
CA LEU A 2 -25.67 -41.69 29.07
C LEU A 2 -25.42 -42.87 28.10
N THR A 3 -26.23 -42.99 27.06
CA THR A 3 -25.99 -44.00 26.02
C THR A 3 -24.69 -43.66 25.29
N VAL A 4 -23.90 -44.67 24.92
CA VAL A 4 -22.56 -44.51 24.31
C VAL A 4 -22.57 -43.52 23.13
N GLY A 5 -23.68 -43.44 22.38
CA GLY A 5 -23.87 -42.47 21.29
C GLY A 5 -23.91 -40.99 21.73
N THR A 6 -24.48 -40.67 22.89
CA THR A 6 -24.49 -39.29 23.41
C THR A 6 -23.11 -38.82 23.87
N ALA A 7 -22.31 -39.72 24.46
CA ALA A 7 -20.94 -39.43 24.84
C ALA A 7 -20.04 -39.18 23.62
N ALA A 8 -20.21 -39.95 22.55
CA ALA A 8 -19.47 -39.77 21.30
C ALA A 8 -19.77 -38.42 20.62
N VAL A 9 -21.04 -38.02 20.56
CA VAL A 9 -21.44 -36.72 19.99
C VAL A 9 -20.89 -35.54 20.81
N LEU A 10 -20.88 -35.64 22.14
CA LEU A 10 -20.32 -34.61 23.02
C LEU A 10 -18.80 -34.48 22.90
N LEU A 11 -18.09 -35.60 22.73
CA LEU A 11 -16.65 -35.61 22.46
C LEU A 11 -16.31 -35.00 21.10
N GLU A 12 -17.06 -35.35 20.05
CA GLU A 12 -16.85 -34.76 18.72
C GLU A 12 -17.14 -33.26 18.69
N THR A 13 -18.24 -32.83 19.30
CA THR A 13 -18.60 -31.41 19.35
C THR A 13 -17.61 -30.62 20.22
N GLY A 14 -17.19 -31.17 21.36
CA GLY A 14 -16.14 -30.61 22.21
C GLY A 14 -14.81 -30.48 21.46
N PHE A 15 -14.37 -31.51 20.73
CA PHE A 15 -13.16 -31.47 19.91
C PHE A 15 -13.25 -30.45 18.76
N ARG A 16 -14.41 -30.33 18.10
CA ARG A 16 -14.64 -29.30 17.07
C ARG A 16 -14.60 -27.89 17.63
N LEU A 17 -15.19 -27.65 18.81
CA LEU A 17 -15.15 -26.35 19.47
C LEU A 17 -13.74 -25.99 19.94
N PHE A 18 -13.04 -26.94 20.58
CA PHE A 18 -11.66 -26.78 21.00
C PHE A 18 -10.72 -26.50 19.83
N SER A 19 -10.81 -27.29 18.75
CA SER A 19 -10.00 -27.08 17.55
C SER A 19 -10.30 -25.74 16.86
N LYS A 20 -11.56 -25.27 16.87
CA LYS A 20 -11.93 -23.94 16.38
C LYS A 20 -11.31 -22.83 17.23
N GLN A 21 -11.38 -22.94 18.56
CA GLN A 21 -10.77 -21.97 19.49
C GLN A 21 -9.24 -21.96 19.37
N TYR A 22 -8.61 -23.13 19.32
CA TYR A 22 -7.16 -23.28 19.17
C TYR A 22 -6.66 -22.68 17.85
N ARG A 23 -7.38 -22.91 16.74
CA ARG A 23 -7.08 -22.28 15.45
C ARG A 23 -7.21 -20.76 15.50
N ALA A 24 -8.23 -20.25 16.19
CA ALA A 24 -8.42 -18.81 16.36
C ALA A 24 -7.27 -18.18 17.17
N GLU A 25 -6.80 -18.86 18.22
CA GLU A 25 -5.69 -18.38 19.04
C GLU A 25 -4.37 -18.34 18.25
N ILE A 26 -4.06 -19.40 17.50
CA ILE A 26 -2.87 -19.41 16.62
C ILE A 26 -2.96 -18.30 15.58
N ALA A 27 -4.12 -18.11 14.95
CA ALA A 27 -4.33 -17.05 13.97
C ALA A 27 -4.13 -15.65 14.59
N ARG A 28 -4.61 -15.46 15.83
CA ARG A 28 -4.41 -14.23 16.60
C ARG A 28 -2.93 -13.96 16.86
N GLN A 29 -2.18 -14.94 17.34
CA GLN A 29 -0.75 -14.78 17.60
C GLN A 29 0.02 -14.45 16.32
N ARG A 30 -0.29 -15.12 15.21
CA ARG A 30 0.31 -14.81 13.90
C ARG A 30 -0.01 -13.38 13.44
N ALA A 31 -1.26 -12.95 13.59
CA ALA A 31 -1.66 -11.59 13.24
C ALA A 31 -0.91 -10.53 14.08
N LEU A 32 -0.77 -10.76 15.39
CA LEU A 32 0.00 -9.88 16.28
C LEU A 32 1.48 -9.83 15.87
N GLN A 33 2.09 -10.96 15.54
CA GLN A 33 3.47 -11.02 15.06
C GLN A 33 3.65 -10.25 13.74
N LEU A 34 2.71 -10.36 12.81
CA LEU A 34 2.73 -9.62 11.55
C LEU A 34 2.62 -8.10 11.79
N LEU A 35 1.70 -7.66 12.66
CA LEU A 35 1.56 -6.26 13.04
C LEU A 35 2.84 -5.73 13.70
N TRP A 36 3.45 -6.50 14.60
CA TRP A 36 4.72 -6.16 15.21
C TRP A 36 5.83 -6.00 14.16
N ASN A 37 5.96 -6.94 13.23
CA ASN A 37 6.93 -6.87 12.13
C ASN A 37 6.71 -5.64 11.23
N LEU A 38 5.46 -5.32 10.89
CA LEU A 38 5.13 -4.14 10.09
C LEU A 38 5.47 -2.84 10.83
N LYS A 39 5.25 -2.79 12.14
CA LYS A 39 5.62 -1.67 13.00
C LYS A 39 7.14 -1.51 13.07
N GLN A 40 7.90 -2.59 13.31
CA GLN A 40 9.37 -2.55 13.35
C GLN A 40 9.99 -2.10 12.02
N LYS A 41 9.39 -2.49 10.89
CA LYS A 41 9.81 -2.02 9.56
C LYS A 41 9.41 -0.57 9.27
N GLY A 42 8.62 0.06 10.14
CA GLY A 42 8.14 1.44 10.01
C GLY A 42 7.07 1.61 8.95
N TYR A 43 6.30 0.57 8.61
CA TYR A 43 5.21 0.64 7.64
C TYR A 43 3.86 1.00 8.27
N ILE A 44 3.71 0.76 9.57
CA ILE A 44 2.53 1.15 10.33
C ILE A 44 2.95 1.84 11.63
N GLU A 45 2.10 2.75 12.07
CA GLU A 45 2.18 3.44 13.34
C GLU A 45 0.99 3.03 14.21
N MET A 46 1.17 3.05 15.53
CA MET A 46 0.12 2.73 16.48
C MET A 46 -0.30 4.00 17.20
N LYS A 47 -1.56 4.41 17.05
CA LYS A 47 -2.17 5.50 17.82
C LYS A 47 -3.07 4.93 18.91
N LYS A 48 -2.93 5.41 20.14
CA LYS A 48 -3.85 5.09 21.24
C LYS A 48 -5.05 6.02 21.15
N ARG A 49 -6.26 5.45 21.09
CA ARG A 49 -7.53 6.18 21.26
C ARG A 49 -8.29 5.55 22.44
N GLY A 50 -8.20 6.17 23.60
CA GLY A 50 -8.78 5.66 24.84
C GLY A 50 -8.25 4.25 25.18
N LYS A 51 -9.15 3.27 25.28
CA LYS A 51 -8.82 1.86 25.57
C LYS A 51 -8.42 1.03 24.34
N ARG A 52 -8.42 1.62 23.13
CA ARG A 52 -8.12 0.90 21.87
C ARG A 52 -6.81 1.39 21.25
N ALA A 53 -6.09 0.46 20.63
CA ALA A 53 -4.94 0.75 19.78
C ALA A 53 -5.39 0.66 18.31
N GLU A 54 -5.18 1.74 17.57
CA GLU A 54 -5.42 1.80 16.13
C GLU A 54 -4.08 1.76 15.40
N TYR A 55 -3.96 0.88 14.42
CA TYR A 55 -2.80 0.83 13.53
C TYR A 55 -3.11 1.59 12.25
N ILE A 56 -2.25 2.55 11.90
CA ILE A 56 -2.40 3.41 10.73
C ILE A 56 -1.18 3.22 9.84
N LEU A 57 -1.37 3.24 8.51
CA LEU A 57 -0.24 3.23 7.58
C LEU A 57 0.59 4.51 7.73
N SER A 58 1.89 4.34 7.95
CA SER A 58 2.87 5.42 7.83
C SER A 58 3.06 5.81 6.36
N ASP A 59 3.66 6.96 6.10
CA ASP A 59 3.98 7.41 4.73
C ASP A 59 4.85 6.39 3.98
N LYS A 60 5.80 5.77 4.68
CA LYS A 60 6.63 4.67 4.17
C LYS A 60 5.79 3.45 3.81
N GLY A 61 4.79 3.11 4.61
CA GLY A 61 3.85 2.01 4.37
C GLY A 61 2.99 2.24 3.13
N ARG A 62 2.40 3.44 3.02
CA ARG A 62 1.60 3.87 1.86
C ARG A 62 2.41 3.76 0.57
N LEU A 63 3.64 4.27 0.60
CA LEU A 63 4.56 4.22 -0.53
C LEU A 63 4.95 2.79 -0.93
N LYS A 64 5.03 1.85 0.02
CA LYS A 64 5.32 0.43 -0.26
C LYS A 64 4.14 -0.27 -0.94
N ILE A 65 2.91 -0.01 -0.49
CA ILE A 65 1.69 -0.54 -1.11
C ILE A 65 1.56 -0.03 -2.54
N LEU A 66 1.81 1.27 -2.74
CA LEU A 66 1.75 1.89 -4.05
C LEU A 66 2.70 1.24 -5.06
N LYS A 67 3.96 0.99 -4.68
CA LYS A 67 4.91 0.28 -5.54
C LYS A 67 4.39 -1.08 -5.98
N HIS A 68 3.71 -1.80 -5.08
CA HIS A 68 3.17 -3.13 -5.36
C HIS A 68 1.95 -3.09 -6.27
N LYS A 69 1.14 -2.03 -6.20
CA LYS A 69 0.05 -1.81 -7.16
C LYS A 69 0.61 -1.50 -8.54
N ILE A 70 1.55 -0.56 -8.61
CA ILE A 70 2.13 -0.11 -9.87
C ILE A 70 2.97 -1.20 -10.55
N SER A 71 3.68 -2.05 -9.81
CA SER A 71 4.41 -3.18 -10.40
C SER A 71 3.51 -4.19 -11.12
N LYS A 72 2.21 -4.20 -10.80
CA LYS A 72 1.19 -5.05 -11.43
C LYS A 72 0.40 -4.35 -12.54
N CYS A 73 0.65 -3.06 -12.80
CA CYS A 73 -0.08 -2.33 -13.83
C CYS A 73 0.30 -2.84 -15.23
N LYS A 74 -0.69 -2.85 -16.13
CA LYS A 74 -0.48 -3.13 -17.55
C LYS A 74 0.15 -1.90 -18.22
N SER A 75 0.91 -2.15 -19.28
CA SER A 75 1.37 -1.08 -20.17
C SER A 75 0.20 -0.43 -20.91
N LEU A 76 0.29 0.87 -21.14
CA LEU A 76 -0.58 1.64 -22.02
C LEU A 76 -0.36 1.26 -23.50
N PRO A 77 -1.34 1.56 -24.37
CA PRO A 77 -1.17 1.46 -25.81
C PRO A 77 0.07 2.21 -26.31
N LYS A 78 0.62 1.77 -27.45
CA LYS A 78 1.77 2.43 -28.09
C LYS A 78 1.45 3.92 -28.34
N GLY A 79 2.42 4.79 -28.07
CA GLY A 79 2.27 6.24 -28.21
C GLY A 79 1.56 6.94 -27.05
N LYS A 80 0.99 6.22 -26.07
CA LYS A 80 0.36 6.84 -24.89
C LYS A 80 1.26 6.80 -23.66
N TYR A 81 1.27 7.92 -22.95
CA TYR A 81 2.09 8.13 -21.77
C TYR A 81 1.27 8.79 -20.66
N VAL A 82 1.64 8.50 -19.42
CA VAL A 82 1.28 9.30 -18.25
C VAL A 82 2.46 10.21 -17.97
N VAL A 83 2.20 11.51 -17.94
CA VAL A 83 3.21 12.54 -17.66
C VAL A 83 2.89 13.18 -16.33
N VAL A 84 3.93 13.36 -15.51
CA VAL A 84 3.88 14.03 -14.22
C VAL A 84 4.84 15.22 -14.28
N ILE A 85 4.29 16.40 -14.04
CA ILE A 85 5.04 17.65 -13.94
C ILE A 85 4.83 18.21 -12.54
N PHE A 86 5.89 18.69 -11.90
CA PHE A 86 5.78 19.27 -10.57
C PHE A 86 6.69 20.46 -10.34
N ASP A 87 6.22 21.41 -9.55
CA ASP A 87 7.00 22.53 -9.05
C ASP A 87 6.80 22.65 -7.53
N ILE A 88 7.63 21.92 -6.78
CA ILE A 88 7.54 21.81 -5.32
C ILE A 88 8.59 22.74 -4.71
N PRO A 89 8.18 23.69 -3.84
CA PRO A 89 9.08 24.69 -3.27
C PRO A 89 10.18 24.06 -2.42
N GLU A 90 11.31 24.75 -2.29
CA GLU A 90 12.48 24.23 -1.56
C GLU A 90 12.20 23.97 -0.07
N SER A 91 11.29 24.73 0.53
CA SER A 91 10.79 24.47 1.89
C SER A 91 10.17 23.08 2.06
N GLN A 92 9.78 22.42 0.97
CA GLN A 92 9.19 21.09 0.92
C GLN A 92 10.09 20.07 0.19
N ARG A 93 11.42 20.29 0.20
CA ARG A 93 12.41 19.43 -0.48
C ARG A 93 12.23 17.94 -0.19
N LYS A 94 11.91 17.56 1.06
CA LYS A 94 11.68 16.16 1.43
C LYS A 94 10.57 15.52 0.59
N LEU A 95 9.42 16.20 0.45
CA LEU A 95 8.30 15.72 -0.38
C LEU A 95 8.67 15.61 -1.85
N ARG A 96 9.45 16.57 -2.37
CA ARG A 96 9.95 16.53 -3.75
C ARG A 96 10.84 15.32 -4.00
N ASP A 97 11.75 15.04 -3.09
CA ASP A 97 12.65 13.90 -3.20
C ASP A 97 11.90 12.57 -3.05
N GLU A 98 10.88 12.51 -2.18
CA GLU A 98 9.98 11.37 -2.05
C GLU A 98 9.17 11.12 -3.34
N LEU A 99 8.61 12.16 -3.96
CA LEU A 99 7.89 12.06 -5.23
C LEU A 99 8.82 11.54 -6.34
N ARG A 100 10.03 12.09 -6.47
CA ARG A 100 11.03 11.61 -7.44
C ARG A 100 11.38 10.15 -7.22
N TRP A 101 11.58 9.75 -5.96
CA TRP A 101 11.82 8.36 -5.59
C TRP A 101 10.62 7.46 -5.89
N ALA A 102 9.40 7.94 -5.72
CA ALA A 102 8.19 7.21 -6.10
C ALA A 102 8.17 6.99 -7.62
N LEU A 103 8.29 8.06 -8.42
CA LEU A 103 8.25 8.01 -9.88
C LEU A 103 9.33 7.08 -10.44
N LYS A 104 10.59 7.20 -10.00
CA LYS A 104 11.70 6.34 -10.42
C LYS A 104 11.42 4.86 -10.17
N ARG A 105 10.84 4.51 -9.02
CA ARG A 105 10.52 3.12 -8.66
C ARG A 105 9.33 2.55 -9.42
N ASN A 106 8.52 3.43 -10.00
CA ASN A 106 7.30 3.13 -10.73
C ASN A 106 7.50 3.14 -12.26
N LYS A 107 8.73 2.91 -12.72
CA LYS A 107 9.10 2.88 -14.15
C LYS A 107 8.72 4.17 -14.89
N PHE A 108 8.85 5.32 -14.23
CA PHE A 108 8.88 6.60 -14.93
C PHE A 108 10.31 6.90 -15.39
N THR A 109 10.42 7.37 -16.62
CA THR A 109 11.63 7.94 -17.18
C THR A 109 11.63 9.45 -16.90
N LYS A 110 12.77 9.96 -16.45
CA LYS A 110 12.97 11.40 -16.21
C LYS A 110 13.27 12.08 -17.55
N LEU A 111 12.47 13.08 -17.92
CA LEU A 111 12.70 13.90 -19.12
C LEU A 111 13.41 15.21 -18.79
N GLN A 112 13.07 15.79 -17.63
CA GLN A 112 13.70 16.99 -17.08
C GLN A 112 13.70 16.91 -15.54
N LEU A 113 14.28 17.90 -14.85
CA LEU A 113 14.31 17.95 -13.37
C LEU A 113 12.95 17.76 -12.70
N SER A 114 11.89 18.23 -13.35
CA SER A 114 10.51 18.25 -12.84
C SER A 114 9.50 17.58 -13.76
N VAL A 115 9.96 16.91 -14.82
CA VAL A 115 9.11 16.29 -15.84
C VAL A 115 9.45 14.80 -15.96
N TRP A 116 8.46 13.96 -15.76
CA TRP A 116 8.59 12.50 -15.75
C TRP A 116 7.49 11.87 -16.59
N ALA A 117 7.80 10.82 -17.34
CA ALA A 117 6.83 10.11 -18.17
C ALA A 117 6.90 8.59 -17.99
N SER A 118 5.78 7.90 -18.09
CA SER A 118 5.72 6.45 -18.08
C SER A 118 4.71 5.92 -19.09
N ARG A 119 4.99 4.74 -19.64
CA ARG A 119 4.04 3.95 -20.45
C ARG A 119 3.18 3.01 -19.62
N GLN A 120 3.26 3.08 -18.29
CA GLN A 120 2.44 2.23 -17.42
C GLN A 120 1.06 2.85 -17.21
N ALA A 121 0.01 2.03 -17.09
CA ALA A 121 -1.34 2.47 -16.78
C ALA A 121 -1.49 2.80 -15.29
N VAL A 122 -0.78 3.85 -14.84
CA VAL A 122 -0.59 4.19 -13.41
C VAL A 122 -1.17 5.55 -13.03
N TYR A 123 -1.93 6.17 -13.94
CA TYR A 123 -2.51 7.50 -13.73
C TYR A 123 -3.27 7.60 -12.40
N LYS A 124 -4.18 6.63 -12.16
CA LYS A 124 -5.00 6.61 -10.95
C LYS A 124 -4.16 6.46 -9.69
N ASP A 125 -3.21 5.52 -9.70
CA ASP A 125 -2.33 5.27 -8.56
C ASP A 125 -1.47 6.49 -8.20
N ILE A 126 -0.93 7.19 -9.21
CA ILE A 126 -0.14 8.41 -8.97
C ILE A 126 -1.05 9.58 -8.55
N LYS A 127 -2.25 9.70 -9.11
CA LYS A 127 -3.23 10.71 -8.68
C LYS A 127 -3.62 10.51 -7.21
N ASP A 128 -3.87 9.27 -6.80
CA ASP A 128 -4.14 8.93 -5.40
C ASP A 128 -2.95 9.27 -4.51
N LEU A 129 -1.71 8.97 -4.93
CA LEU A 129 -0.49 9.38 -4.21
C LEU A 129 -0.39 10.90 -4.02
N ILE A 130 -0.62 11.66 -5.09
CA ILE A 130 -0.55 13.13 -5.07
C ILE A 130 -1.55 13.69 -4.06
N ASN A 131 -2.77 13.14 -4.03
CA ASN A 131 -3.82 13.52 -3.08
C ASN A 131 -3.47 13.12 -1.65
N GLU A 132 -2.97 11.90 -1.43
CA GLU A 132 -2.57 11.41 -0.11
C GLU A 132 -1.42 12.22 0.50
N LEU A 133 -0.47 12.69 -0.33
CA LEU A 133 0.65 13.54 0.10
C LEU A 133 0.26 15.02 0.25
N GLY A 134 -0.94 15.43 -0.16
CA GLY A 134 -1.40 16.81 -0.08
C GLY A 134 -0.64 17.78 -0.98
N ILE A 135 -0.04 17.28 -2.08
CA ILE A 135 0.81 18.06 -2.99
C ILE A 135 0.13 18.41 -4.32
N GLN A 136 -1.18 18.21 -4.44
CA GLN A 136 -1.96 18.46 -5.66
C GLN A 136 -1.81 19.89 -6.22
N LYS A 137 -1.53 20.88 -5.36
CA LYS A 137 -1.27 22.27 -5.80
C LYS A 137 0.06 22.46 -6.54
N TRP A 138 0.99 21.54 -6.35
CA TRP A 138 2.35 21.61 -6.92
C TRP A 138 2.58 20.57 -8.01
N VAL A 139 1.64 19.64 -8.23
CA VAL A 139 1.83 18.51 -9.13
C VAL A 139 0.67 18.42 -10.10
N THR A 140 1.00 18.37 -11.39
CA THR A 140 0.07 18.14 -12.48
C THR A 140 0.34 16.78 -13.10
N ILE A 141 -0.72 16.00 -13.32
CA ILE A 141 -0.65 14.70 -14.00
C ILE A 141 -1.67 14.64 -15.12
N PHE A 142 -1.24 14.18 -16.30
CA PHE A 142 -2.08 14.08 -17.49
C PHE A 142 -1.64 12.94 -18.39
N TYR A 143 -2.51 12.58 -19.35
CA TYR A 143 -2.14 11.68 -20.43
C TYR A 143 -1.56 12.49 -21.60
N ALA A 144 -0.47 12.00 -22.16
CA ALA A 144 0.14 12.55 -23.37
C ALA A 144 0.13 11.50 -24.49
N SER A 145 0.11 11.97 -25.73
CA SER A 145 0.33 11.18 -26.92
C SER A 145 1.56 11.71 -27.67
N ASP A 146 2.19 10.85 -28.47
CA ASP A 146 3.29 11.21 -29.36
C ASP A 146 4.54 11.78 -28.67
N LEU A 147 4.80 11.34 -27.45
CA LEU A 147 5.99 11.72 -26.70
C LEU A 147 7.22 10.95 -27.22
N THR A 148 8.24 11.67 -27.67
CA THR A 148 9.56 11.13 -27.97
C THR A 148 10.39 11.08 -26.69
N LEU A 149 10.65 9.86 -26.21
CA LEU A 149 11.61 9.63 -25.13
C LEU A 149 13.00 9.52 -25.78
N ASN A 150 13.93 10.40 -25.39
CA ASN A 150 15.34 10.30 -25.77
C ASN A 150 16.04 9.15 -25.03
#